data_AF-A0A511V1K0-F1
#
_entry.id   AF-A0A511V1K0-F1
#
_cell.length_a   1.000
_cell.length_b   1.000
_cell.length_c   1.000
_cell.angle_alpha   90.00
_cell.angle_beta   90.00
_cell.angle_gamma   90.00
#
_symmetry.space_group_name_H-M   'P 1'
#
loop_
_entity.id
_entity.type
_entity.pdbx_description
1 polymer ?
#
loop_
_entity_poly.entity_id
_entity_poly.type
_entity_poly.pdbx_seq_one_letter_code
_entity_poly.pdbx_strand_id
1 'polypeptide(L)'
;MRKTMVSIEIKNTNENILIARKIRDANKGSVDGFNLKFTEDNRTIVIEGEKLTIPDKALLTSEVKVNGILKPLANGFEILNEEKGKTVNLHLDAELVKEINVIRSYVKSKTQHDVLLELFKKGLEQFKKENDTHQKRSDR
;
A
#
# COMPACT_ATOMS: atom_id res chain seq x y z
N MET A 1 -6.82 -2.09 -27.75
CA MET A 1 -6.52 -1.93 -26.31
C MET A 1 -6.11 -0.48 -26.07
N ARG A 2 -6.65 0.21 -25.06
CA ARG A 2 -6.15 1.55 -24.69
C ARG A 2 -4.80 1.35 -23.98
N LYS A 3 -3.71 1.75 -24.64
CA LYS A 3 -2.36 1.80 -24.05
C LYS A 3 -2.45 2.76 -22.87
N THR A 4 -2.36 2.25 -21.64
CA THR A 4 -2.55 3.10 -20.45
C THR A 4 -1.19 3.61 -20.03
N MET A 5 -1.01 4.92 -20.02
CA MET A 5 0.28 5.56 -19.82
C MET A 5 0.38 6.18 -18.43
N VAL A 6 1.57 6.10 -17.84
CA VAL A 6 1.98 6.83 -16.64
C VAL A 6 2.75 8.07 -17.04
N SER A 7 2.78 9.07 -16.16
CA SER A 7 3.56 10.27 -16.41
C SER A 7 4.25 10.84 -15.18
N ILE A 8 5.35 11.56 -15.42
CA ILE A 8 6.06 12.38 -14.46
C ILE A 8 6.05 13.80 -15.00
N GLU A 9 5.63 14.76 -14.18
CA GLU A 9 5.64 16.17 -14.49
C GLU A 9 6.54 16.91 -13.51
N ILE A 10 7.49 17.69 -14.04
CA ILE A 10 8.42 18.49 -13.24
C ILE A 10 8.56 19.89 -13.85
N LYS A 11 8.81 20.90 -13.01
CA LYS A 11 9.03 22.26 -13.49
C LYS A 11 10.27 22.34 -14.37
N ASN A 12 10.22 23.10 -15.46
CA ASN A 12 11.36 23.34 -16.34
C ASN A 12 12.36 24.32 -15.71
N THR A 13 13.28 23.79 -14.90
CA THR A 13 14.42 24.49 -14.33
C THR A 13 15.71 23.77 -14.73
N ASN A 14 16.86 24.45 -14.67
CA ASN A 14 18.15 23.83 -15.02
C ASN A 14 18.44 22.57 -14.20
N GLU A 15 18.09 22.56 -12.92
CA GLU A 15 18.24 21.40 -12.04
C GLU A 15 17.30 20.26 -12.46
N ASN A 16 16.03 20.57 -12.72
CA ASN A 16 15.04 19.57 -13.11
C ASN A 16 15.29 19.01 -14.52
N ILE A 17 15.93 19.76 -15.42
CA ILE A 17 16.41 19.24 -16.71
C ILE A 17 17.45 18.12 -16.50
N LEU A 18 18.34 18.26 -15.50
CA LEU A 18 19.31 17.21 -15.18
C LEU A 18 18.61 15.97 -14.61
N ILE A 19 17.59 16.16 -13.76
CA ILE A 19 16.75 15.07 -13.25
C ILE A 19 16.03 14.36 -14.41
N ALA A 20 15.41 15.11 -15.32
CA ALA A 20 14.74 14.56 -16.50
C ALA A 20 15.69 13.72 -17.36
N ARG A 21 16.94 14.17 -17.55
CA ARG A 21 17.96 13.41 -18.29
C ARG A 21 18.29 12.08 -17.61
N LYS A 22 18.48 12.08 -16.29
CA LYS A 22 18.75 10.84 -15.54
C LYS A 22 17.60 9.84 -15.66
N ILE A 23 16.36 10.31 -15.54
CA ILE A 23 15.17 9.47 -15.72
C ILE A 23 15.10 8.96 -17.17
N ARG A 24 15.29 9.82 -18.17
CA ARG A 24 15.34 9.43 -19.58
C ARG A 24 16.40 8.35 -19.83
N ASP A 25 17.62 8.54 -19.33
CA ASP A 25 18.73 7.63 -19.59
C ASP A 25 18.47 6.25 -18.95
N ALA A 26 17.85 6.20 -17.77
CA ALA A 26 17.41 4.95 -17.15
C ALA A 26 16.29 4.23 -17.92
N ASN A 27 15.46 4.97 -18.67
CA ASN A 27 14.33 4.42 -19.43
C ASN A 27 14.59 4.29 -20.93
N LYS A 28 15.75 4.72 -21.43
CA LYS A 28 16.10 4.71 -22.86
C LYS A 28 16.10 3.31 -23.49
N GLY A 29 16.32 2.27 -22.67
CA GLY A 29 16.24 0.87 -23.09
C GLY A 29 14.81 0.28 -23.06
N SER A 30 13.84 0.99 -22.49
CA SER A 30 12.42 0.59 -22.52
C SER A 30 11.80 1.10 -23.82
N VAL A 31 11.65 0.21 -24.79
CA VAL A 31 11.29 0.54 -26.18
C VAL A 31 9.82 0.99 -26.33
N ASP A 32 8.97 0.69 -25.34
CA ASP A 32 7.53 0.89 -25.47
C ASP A 32 7.01 2.20 -24.88
N GLY A 33 6.61 3.12 -25.76
CA GLY A 33 5.76 4.26 -25.42
C GLY A 33 6.42 5.37 -24.61
N PHE A 34 7.75 5.35 -24.45
CA PHE A 34 8.48 6.44 -23.78
C PHE A 34 8.44 7.72 -24.61
N ASN A 35 8.01 8.82 -23.99
CA ASN A 35 7.99 10.14 -24.59
C ASN A 35 8.46 11.19 -23.58
N LEU A 36 9.26 12.15 -24.02
CA LEU A 36 9.69 13.29 -23.20
C LEU A 36 9.41 14.56 -23.99
N LYS A 37 8.54 15.40 -23.42
CA LYS A 37 8.08 16.64 -24.05
C LYS A 37 8.06 17.79 -23.05
N PHE A 38 8.00 19.00 -23.57
CA PHE A 38 7.72 20.20 -22.79
C PHE A 38 6.24 20.57 -23.00
N THR A 39 5.62 21.18 -21.99
CA THR A 39 4.31 21.80 -22.17
C THR A 39 4.39 22.97 -23.14
N GLU A 40 3.25 23.37 -23.74
CA GLU A 40 3.20 24.47 -24.73
C GLU A 40 3.76 25.79 -24.20
N ASP A 41 3.64 26.02 -22.89
CA ASP A 41 4.17 27.19 -22.20
C ASP A 41 5.65 27.06 -21.80
N ASN A 42 6.31 25.95 -22.14
CA ASN A 42 7.68 25.58 -21.76
C ASN A 42 7.96 25.63 -20.24
N ARG A 43 6.93 25.59 -19.39
CA ARG A 43 7.10 25.66 -17.93
C ARG A 43 7.30 24.30 -17.28
N THR A 44 6.92 23.23 -17.95
CA THR A 44 6.89 21.88 -17.39
C THR A 44 7.51 20.89 -18.36
N ILE A 45 8.30 19.98 -17.83
CA ILE A 45 8.83 18.81 -18.52
C ILE A 45 7.91 17.65 -18.18
N VAL A 46 7.40 16.97 -19.20
CA VAL A 46 6.50 15.83 -19.07
C VAL A 46 7.19 14.59 -19.65
N ILE A 47 7.32 13.56 -18.82
CA ILE A 47 7.88 12.26 -19.20
C ILE A 47 6.73 11.25 -19.13
N GLU A 48 6.42 10.61 -20.25
CA GLU A 48 5.32 9.65 -20.37
C GLU A 48 5.87 8.29 -20.79
N GLY A 49 5.22 7.22 -20.36
CA GLY A 49 5.56 5.85 -20.75
C GLY A 49 4.46 4.88 -20.33
N GLU A 50 4.50 3.64 -20.81
CA GLU A 50 3.65 2.60 -20.19
C GLU A 50 4.12 2.24 -18.77
N LYS A 51 5.43 2.37 -18.57
CA LYS A 51 6.15 2.11 -17.34
C LYS A 51 7.35 3.04 -17.29
N LEU A 52 7.62 3.62 -16.13
CA LEU A 52 8.77 4.51 -15.93
C LEU A 52 9.58 4.07 -14.72
N THR A 53 10.90 4.13 -14.84
CA THR A 53 11.85 3.79 -13.78
C THR A 53 12.56 5.05 -13.30
N ILE A 54 12.53 5.29 -12.00
CA ILE A 54 13.31 6.35 -11.35
C ILE A 54 14.53 5.68 -10.72
N PRO A 55 15.76 5.95 -11.21
CA PRO A 55 16.96 5.20 -10.83
C PRO A 55 17.48 5.53 -9.42
N ASP A 56 16.98 6.61 -8.81
CA ASP A 56 17.38 7.07 -7.47
C ASP A 56 16.21 7.76 -6.77
N LYS A 57 15.96 7.38 -5.51
CA LYS A 57 14.90 7.94 -4.67
C LYS A 57 15.06 9.44 -4.44
N ALA A 58 16.30 9.95 -4.42
CA ALA A 58 16.59 11.37 -4.23
C ALA A 58 16.11 12.25 -5.42
N LEU A 59 15.77 11.64 -6.56
CA LEU A 59 15.25 12.37 -7.72
C LEU A 59 13.78 12.73 -7.60
N LEU A 60 13.05 12.15 -6.63
CA LEU A 60 11.69 12.56 -6.27
C LEU A 60 11.77 13.73 -5.29
N THR A 61 11.82 14.94 -5.82
CA THR A 61 11.70 16.17 -5.03
C THR A 61 10.21 16.53 -4.85
N SER A 62 9.92 17.46 -3.94
CA SER A 62 8.54 17.97 -3.72
C SER A 62 7.94 18.67 -4.95
N GLU A 63 8.75 19.00 -5.95
CA GLU A 63 8.31 19.62 -7.20
C GLU A 63 7.88 18.59 -8.25
N VAL A 64 8.08 17.30 -7.99
CA VAL A 64 7.76 16.21 -8.92
C VAL A 64 6.34 15.73 -8.70
N LYS A 65 5.52 15.79 -9.75
CA LYS A 65 4.21 15.15 -9.79
C LYS A 65 4.31 13.84 -10.54
N VAL A 66 3.80 12.76 -9.94
CA VAL A 66 3.76 11.43 -10.54
C VAL A 66 2.32 11.01 -10.72
N ASN A 67 1.95 10.63 -11.94
CA ASN A 67 0.66 10.06 -12.28
C ASN A 67 0.85 8.54 -12.51
N GLY A 68 0.53 7.75 -11.50
CA GLY A 68 0.67 6.30 -11.46
C GLY A 68 0.99 5.78 -10.06
N ILE A 69 1.15 4.46 -9.93
CA ILE A 69 1.51 3.80 -8.67
C ILE A 69 3.03 3.70 -8.56
N LEU A 70 3.59 4.26 -7.49
CA LEU A 70 5.00 4.10 -7.14
C LEU A 70 5.22 2.77 -6.42
N LYS A 71 6.00 1.89 -7.05
CA LYS A 71 6.50 0.66 -6.46
C LYS A 71 7.97 0.82 -6.08
N PRO A 72 8.36 0.63 -4.81
CA PRO A 72 9.75 0.76 -4.41
C PRO A 72 10.60 -0.37 -5.00
N LEU A 73 11.79 0.00 -5.49
CA LEU A 73 12.86 -0.90 -5.88
C LEU A 73 14.05 -0.73 -4.90
N ALA A 74 15.06 -1.60 -5.03
CA ALA A 74 16.27 -1.54 -4.20
C ALA A 74 16.93 -0.14 -4.26
N ASN A 75 17.11 0.39 -5.47
CA ASN A 75 17.83 1.66 -5.67
C ASN A 75 16.94 2.83 -6.10
N GLY A 76 15.61 2.65 -6.19
CA GLY A 76 14.75 3.68 -6.77
C GLY A 76 13.27 3.32 -6.71
N PHE A 77 12.53 3.76 -7.73
CA PHE A 77 11.11 3.47 -7.87
C PHE A 77 10.75 3.05 -9.28
N GLU A 78 9.69 2.27 -9.39
CA GLU A 78 9.04 1.89 -10.62
C GLU A 78 7.63 2.49 -10.60
N ILE A 79 7.26 3.19 -11.67
CA ILE A 79 5.92 3.76 -11.85
C ILE A 79 5.17 2.85 -12.80
N LEU A 80 4.07 2.32 -12.29
CA LEU A 80 3.15 1.47 -13.04
C LEU A 80 1.80 2.15 -13.16
N ASN A 81 1.08 1.85 -14.22
CA ASN A 81 -0.27 2.32 -14.36
C ASN A 81 -1.14 1.81 -13.20
N GLU A 82 -2.13 2.61 -12.80
CA GLU A 82 -3.22 2.12 -11.96
C GLU A 82 -4.00 1.09 -12.79
N GLU A 83 -3.66 -0.20 -12.63
CA GLU A 83 -4.58 -1.24 -13.05
C GLU A 83 -5.88 -1.02 -12.27
N LYS A 84 -7.01 -0.85 -12.97
CA LYS A 84 -8.33 -1.10 -12.37
C LYS A 84 -8.22 -2.47 -11.71
N GLY A 85 -8.17 -2.49 -10.37
CA GLY A 85 -7.85 -3.71 -9.63
C GLY A 85 -8.66 -4.87 -10.18
N LYS A 86 -7.98 -5.94 -10.59
CA LYS A 86 -8.67 -7.21 -10.79
C LYS A 86 -9.32 -7.55 -9.46
N THR A 87 -10.64 -7.53 -9.41
CA THR A 87 -11.39 -8.12 -8.30
C THR A 87 -10.92 -9.56 -8.19
N VAL A 88 -10.09 -9.85 -7.18
CA VAL A 88 -9.76 -11.24 -6.85
C VAL A 88 -11.04 -11.82 -6.27
N ASN A 89 -11.76 -12.59 -7.08
CA ASN A 89 -12.82 -13.46 -6.56
C ASN A 89 -12.14 -14.53 -5.71
N LEU A 90 -11.94 -14.23 -4.42
CA LEU A 90 -11.62 -15.23 -3.42
C LEU A 90 -12.82 -16.17 -3.36
N HIS A 91 -12.74 -17.31 -4.04
CA HIS A 91 -13.59 -18.44 -3.71
C HIS A 91 -13.14 -18.90 -2.32
N LEU A 92 -13.83 -18.42 -1.29
CA LEU A 92 -13.65 -18.93 0.06
C LEU A 92 -13.92 -20.42 0.01
N ASP A 93 -12.91 -21.20 0.40
CA ASP A 93 -13.00 -22.65 0.46
C ASP A 93 -14.24 -23.05 1.28
N ALA A 94 -14.98 -24.06 0.82
CA ALA A 94 -16.24 -24.45 1.43
C ALA A 94 -16.07 -24.86 2.90
N GLU A 95 -14.87 -25.29 3.29
CA GLU A 95 -14.51 -25.57 4.68
C GLU A 95 -14.36 -24.29 5.52
N LEU A 96 -13.75 -23.24 4.97
CA LEU A 96 -13.61 -21.95 5.67
C LEU A 96 -14.97 -21.28 5.88
N VAL A 97 -15.89 -21.40 4.93
CA VAL A 97 -17.28 -20.93 5.05
C VAL A 97 -18.03 -21.70 6.13
N LYS A 98 -17.78 -23.01 6.27
CA LYS A 98 -18.36 -23.83 7.33
C LYS A 98 -17.85 -23.39 8.71
N GLU A 99 -16.55 -23.17 8.86
CA GLU A 99 -15.97 -22.68 10.12
C GLU A 99 -16.52 -21.30 10.52
N ILE A 100 -16.61 -20.36 9.57
CA ILE A 100 -17.19 -19.03 9.81
C ILE A 100 -18.66 -19.15 10.24
N ASN A 101 -19.43 -20.05 9.64
CA ASN A 101 -20.83 -20.26 10.01
C ASN A 101 -20.99 -20.93 11.38
N VAL A 102 -20.06 -21.82 11.78
CA VAL A 102 -20.03 -22.39 13.13
C VAL A 102 -19.70 -21.33 14.18
N ILE A 103 -18.71 -20.47 13.92
CA ILE A 103 -18.39 -19.34 14.82
C ILE A 103 -19.59 -18.39 14.91
N ARG A 104 -20.21 -18.08 13.76
CA ARG A 104 -21.40 -17.23 13.71
C ARG A 104 -22.57 -17.84 14.47
N SER A 105 -22.83 -19.14 14.36
CA SER A 105 -23.94 -19.79 15.08
C SER A 105 -23.70 -19.83 16.58
N TYR A 106 -22.45 -20.02 17.02
CA TYR A 106 -22.04 -19.97 18.43
C TYR A 106 -22.19 -18.57 19.04
N VAL A 107 -21.97 -17.53 18.25
CA VAL A 107 -22.15 -16.13 18.66
C VAL A 107 -23.62 -15.69 18.57
N LYS A 108 -24.40 -16.20 17.61
CA LYS A 108 -25.81 -15.83 17.43
C LYS A 108 -26.74 -16.46 18.47
N SER A 109 -26.35 -17.60 19.04
CA SER A 109 -27.11 -18.27 20.10
C SER A 109 -26.93 -17.65 21.48
N LYS A 110 -25.91 -16.81 21.66
CA LYS A 110 -25.66 -16.04 22.88
C LYS A 110 -26.13 -14.61 22.70
N THR A 111 -26.90 -14.11 23.66
CA THR A 111 -27.28 -12.69 23.65
C THR A 111 -26.02 -11.84 23.87
N GLN A 112 -26.03 -10.57 23.42
CA GLN A 112 -24.92 -9.65 23.71
C GLN A 112 -24.61 -9.57 25.21
N HIS A 113 -25.65 -9.74 26.04
CA HIS A 113 -25.53 -9.83 27.49
C HIS A 113 -24.71 -11.06 27.94
N ASP A 114 -24.93 -12.23 27.34
CA ASP A 114 -24.18 -13.45 27.68
C ASP A 114 -22.70 -13.35 27.32
N VAL A 115 -22.40 -12.76 26.16
CA VAL A 115 -21.02 -12.50 25.72
C VAL A 115 -20.32 -11.52 26.67
N LEU A 116 -21.01 -10.45 27.05
CA LEU A 116 -20.50 -9.46 27.99
C LEU A 116 -20.25 -10.09 29.38
N LEU A 117 -21.17 -10.94 29.85
CA LEU A 117 -21.05 -11.63 31.13
C LEU A 117 -19.86 -12.60 31.15
N GLU A 118 -19.60 -13.30 30.06
CA GLU A 118 -18.43 -14.20 29.94
C GLU A 118 -17.10 -13.44 29.94
N LEU A 119 -17.02 -12.34 29.20
CA LEU A 119 -15.84 -11.47 29.22
C LEU A 119 -15.60 -10.90 30.62
N PHE A 120 -16.67 -10.51 31.33
CA PHE A 120 -16.60 -10.01 32.69
C PHE A 120 -16.13 -11.08 33.69
N LYS A 121 -16.66 -12.31 33.59
CA LYS A 121 -16.22 -13.44 34.43
C LYS A 121 -14.75 -13.78 34.20
N LYS A 122 -14.30 -13.85 32.94
CA LYS A 122 -12.90 -14.09 32.60
C LYS A 122 -11.98 -12.98 33.14
N GLY A 123 -12.41 -11.73 33.03
CA GLY A 123 -11.67 -10.58 33.59
C GLY A 123 -11.54 -10.67 35.11
N LEU A 124 -12.60 -11.03 35.82
CA LEU A 124 -12.58 -11.20 37.28
C LEU A 124 -11.72 -12.40 37.73
N GLU A 125 -11.77 -13.51 37.01
CA GLU A 125 -10.92 -14.68 37.30
C GLU A 125 -9.44 -14.37 37.08
N GLN A 126 -9.12 -13.64 36.01
CA GLN A 126 -7.76 -13.22 35.74
C GLN A 126 -7.25 -12.23 36.79
N PHE A 127 -8.07 -11.25 37.16
CA PHE A 127 -7.75 -10.31 38.23
C PHE A 127 -7.53 -11.03 39.58
N LYS A 128 -8.37 -12.02 39.93
CA LYS A 128 -8.18 -12.82 41.14
C LYS A 128 -6.88 -13.62 41.10
N LYS A 129 -6.57 -14.26 39.97
CA LYS A 129 -5.30 -14.99 39.79
C LYS A 129 -4.09 -14.08 39.95
N GLU A 130 -4.14 -12.88 39.39
CA GLU A 130 -3.07 -11.88 39.49
C GLU A 130 -2.90 -11.37 40.94
N ASN A 131 -3.99 -11.17 41.68
CA ASN A 131 -3.92 -10.72 43.08
C ASN A 131 -3.55 -11.84 44.07
N ASP A 132 -4.01 -13.08 43.87
CA ASP A 132 -3.60 -14.24 44.69
C ASP A 132 -2.10 -14.56 44.51
N THR A 133 -1.53 -14.28 43.34
CA THR A 133 -0.08 -14.42 43.10
C THR A 133 0.73 -13.29 43.73
N HIS A 134 0.15 -12.10 43.91
CA HIS A 134 0.80 -11.00 44.62
C HIS A 134 0.77 -11.18 46.16
N GLN A 135 -0.27 -11.79 46.74
CA GLN A 135 -0.32 -12.10 48.17
C GLN A 135 0.68 -13.20 48.58
N LYS A 136 0.84 -14.25 47.76
CA LYS A 136 1.82 -15.34 48.03
C LYS A 136 3.29 -14.96 47.94
N ARG A 137 3.62 -13.77 47.41
CA ARG A 137 5.00 -13.24 47.35
C ARG A 137 5.34 -12.31 48.52
N SER A 138 4.36 -11.91 49.34
CA SER A 138 4.59 -11.08 50.53
C SER A 138 4.81 -11.89 51.82
N ASP A 139 4.46 -13.19 51.82
CA ASP A 139 4.61 -14.10 52.98
C ASP A 139 5.77 -15.11 52.82
N ARG A 140 6.80 -14.77 52.03
CA ARG A 140 8.05 -15.52 51.93
C ARG A 140 9.25 -14.63 52.19
#